data_AF-A0A131Z4B0-F1
#
_entry.id   AF-A0A131Z4B0-F1
#
_cell.length_a   1.000
_cell.length_b   1.000
_cell.length_c   1.000
_cell.angle_alpha   90.00
_cell.angle_beta   90.00
_cell.angle_gamma   90.00
#
_symmetry.space_group_name_H-M   'P 1'
#
loop_
_entity.id
_entity.type
_entity.pdbx_description
1 polymer ?
#
loop_
_entity_poly.entity_id
_entity_poly.type
_entity_poly.pdbx_seq_one_letter_code
_entity_poly.pdbx_strand_id
1 'polypeptide(L)'
;MSWIRKIADRVPEEEKTVFIKEGIKGATPEVFKKPNEQPLATVARTIKEKDLKLLLSDKTNAFVLISSDEYSNLSLQSILKVFERNKTDSKQLALMKKEAVKTCERLGLTYLGKRIKESKELTLKPFFSVKTHKQGNLFRTIVEDKGTWQRCLTGFLQACLSSLPVSDPFKVPNALKVIEYIKDSPPVNCFSIDVKDLYYNIPRKETVTAVEDAIDLFGVSKFQDLCKCSVAGFLELLDYYLH
;
A
#
# COMPACT_ATOMS: atom_id res chain seq x y z
N MET A 1 18.27 19.22 11.99
CA MET A 1 18.25 20.33 11.01
C MET A 1 17.89 19.86 9.59
N SER A 2 18.63 18.93 8.95
CA SER A 2 18.34 18.47 7.57
C SER A 2 16.95 17.82 7.39
N TRP A 3 16.47 17.05 8.37
CA TRP A 3 15.20 16.32 8.27
C TRP A 3 13.96 17.22 8.40
N ILE A 4 14.01 18.30 9.20
CA ILE A 4 12.88 19.24 9.37
C ILE A 4 12.56 19.89 8.03
N ARG A 5 13.58 20.31 7.27
CA ARG A 5 13.40 20.87 5.93
C ARG A 5 12.86 19.82 4.95
N LYS A 6 13.38 18.59 4.98
CA LYS A 6 12.85 17.47 4.16
C LYS A 6 11.38 17.11 4.45
N ILE A 7 10.93 17.30 5.69
CA ILE A 7 9.52 17.09 6.05
C ILE A 7 8.69 18.32 5.68
N ALA A 8 9.24 19.53 5.83
CA ALA A 8 8.58 20.77 5.41
C ALA A 8 8.24 20.79 3.92
N ASP A 9 9.03 20.12 3.07
CA ASP A 9 8.73 19.97 1.64
C ASP A 9 7.41 19.24 1.35
N ARG A 10 6.81 18.57 2.36
CA ARG A 10 5.53 17.87 2.29
C ARG A 10 4.37 18.63 2.95
N VAL A 11 4.64 19.81 3.49
CA VAL A 11 3.65 20.69 4.14
C VAL A 11 3.16 21.71 3.10
N PRO A 12 1.87 22.11 3.12
CA PRO A 12 1.36 23.19 2.26
C PRO A 12 2.20 24.47 2.37
N GLU A 13 2.37 25.17 1.24
CA GLU A 13 3.33 26.29 1.14
C GLU A 13 3.04 27.39 2.18
N GLU A 14 1.76 27.68 2.43
CA GLU A 14 1.31 28.62 3.47
C GLU A 14 1.77 28.26 4.89
N GLU A 15 1.96 26.97 5.18
CA GLU A 15 2.29 26.46 6.53
C GLU A 15 3.77 26.12 6.70
N LYS A 16 4.54 26.04 5.61
CA LYS A 16 5.96 25.64 5.65
C LYS A 16 6.80 26.50 6.59
N THR A 17 6.61 27.81 6.55
CA THR A 17 7.40 28.74 7.38
C THR A 17 7.11 28.54 8.86
N VAL A 18 5.84 28.31 9.21
CA VAL A 18 5.41 28.03 10.59
C VAL A 18 5.95 26.67 11.05
N PHE A 19 5.81 25.64 10.21
CA PHE A 19 6.31 24.30 10.48
C PHE A 19 7.83 24.27 10.69
N ILE A 20 8.60 24.96 9.85
CA ILE A 20 10.06 25.04 10.00
C ILE A 20 10.41 25.78 11.30
N LYS A 21 9.73 26.89 11.61
CA LYS A 21 10.00 27.68 12.82
C LYS A 21 9.69 26.91 14.10
N GLU A 22 8.56 26.23 14.16
CA GLU A 22 8.17 25.40 15.30
C GLU A 22 8.98 24.10 15.36
N GLY A 23 9.32 23.50 14.22
CA GLY A 23 10.21 22.34 14.14
C GLY A 23 11.62 22.65 14.60
N ILE A 24 12.17 23.83 14.30
CA ILE A 24 13.48 24.29 14.78
C ILE A 24 13.43 24.58 16.28
N LYS A 25 12.41 25.28 16.78
CA LYS A 25 12.20 25.50 18.22
C LYS A 25 12.09 24.17 18.98
N GLY A 26 11.33 23.24 18.43
CA GLY A 26 11.16 21.90 18.99
C GLY A 26 12.41 21.06 18.92
N ALA A 27 13.41 21.41 18.07
CA ALA A 27 14.65 20.68 17.83
C ALA A 27 15.91 21.35 18.43
N THR A 28 15.76 22.42 19.22
CA THR A 28 16.88 23.00 19.95
C THR A 28 17.37 22.00 21.03
N PRO A 29 18.68 21.93 21.32
CA PRO A 29 19.22 20.99 22.31
C PRO A 29 18.63 21.15 23.73
N GLU A 30 18.09 22.33 24.02
CA GLU A 30 17.43 22.66 25.30
C GLU A 30 16.04 22.00 25.42
N VAL A 31 15.38 21.75 24.29
CA VAL A 31 14.05 21.12 24.19
C VAL A 31 14.17 19.63 23.80
N PHE A 32 15.07 19.28 22.88
CA PHE A 32 15.59 17.92 22.72
C PHE A 32 16.63 17.64 23.79
N LYS A 33 16.16 17.39 25.01
CA LYS A 33 16.87 16.41 25.83
C LYS A 33 16.90 15.15 24.98
N LYS A 34 18.11 14.64 24.63
CA LYS A 34 18.24 13.24 24.19
C LYS A 34 17.34 12.46 25.14
N PRO A 35 16.31 11.74 24.66
CA PRO A 35 15.63 10.81 25.53
C PRO A 35 16.76 10.02 26.18
N ASN A 36 16.81 9.96 27.52
CA ASN A 36 17.78 9.09 28.18
C ASN A 36 17.76 7.78 27.36
N GLU A 37 18.88 7.23 26.93
CA GLU A 37 18.82 6.01 26.12
C GLU A 37 18.26 4.83 26.96
N GLN A 38 18.19 5.03 28.29
CA GLN A 38 17.68 4.10 29.30
C GLN A 38 16.19 3.74 29.18
N PRO A 39 15.19 4.63 29.01
CA PRO A 39 13.78 4.24 28.98
C PRO A 39 13.44 3.44 27.72
N LEU A 40 14.01 3.76 26.55
CA LEU A 40 13.78 2.96 25.33
C LEU A 40 14.42 1.58 25.43
N ALA A 41 15.66 1.49 25.92
CA ALA A 41 16.32 0.20 26.15
C ALA A 41 15.57 -0.65 27.19
N THR A 42 15.02 -0.02 28.23
CA THR A 42 14.22 -0.69 29.28
C THR A 42 12.87 -1.16 28.75
N VAL A 43 12.19 -0.35 27.94
CA VAL A 43 10.93 -0.74 27.29
C VAL A 43 11.18 -1.89 26.31
N ALA A 44 12.20 -1.81 25.46
CA ALA A 44 12.56 -2.88 24.54
C ALA A 44 12.91 -4.18 25.28
N ARG A 45 13.63 -4.08 26.41
CA ARG A 45 13.93 -5.21 27.27
C ARG A 45 12.67 -5.81 27.89
N THR A 46 11.81 -4.98 28.47
CA THR A 46 10.52 -5.41 29.04
C THR A 46 9.66 -6.13 28.01
N ILE A 47 9.57 -5.59 26.78
CA ILE A 47 8.84 -6.22 25.67
C ILE A 47 9.40 -7.60 25.37
N LYS A 48 10.73 -7.73 25.32
CA LYS A 48 11.41 -9.01 25.07
C LYS A 48 11.24 -10.00 26.22
N GLU A 49 11.40 -9.56 27.47
CA GLU A 49 11.29 -10.38 28.68
C GLU A 49 9.87 -10.90 28.89
N LYS A 50 8.86 -10.09 28.57
CA LYS A 50 7.44 -10.47 28.69
C LYS A 50 6.87 -11.13 27.42
N ASP A 51 7.72 -11.42 26.44
CA ASP A 51 7.35 -12.00 25.15
C ASP A 51 6.16 -11.29 24.48
N LEU A 52 6.27 -9.96 24.38
CA LEU A 52 5.26 -9.10 23.80
C LEU A 52 5.62 -8.71 22.36
N LYS A 53 4.59 -8.48 21.54
CA LYS A 53 4.68 -7.86 20.21
C LYS A 53 4.18 -6.43 20.28
N LEU A 54 4.96 -5.51 19.69
CA LEU A 54 4.60 -4.11 19.51
C LEU A 54 4.00 -3.92 18.11
N LEU A 55 2.76 -3.45 18.04
CA LEU A 55 2.02 -3.22 16.80
C LEU A 55 1.52 -1.78 16.72
N LEU A 56 1.29 -1.30 15.50
CA LEU A 56 0.66 0.01 15.26
C LEU A 56 -0.86 -0.13 15.23
N SER A 57 -1.56 0.85 15.82
CA SER A 57 -2.99 1.03 15.67
C SER A 57 -3.33 1.54 14.27
N ASP A 58 -4.38 1.00 13.68
CA ASP A 58 -4.88 1.33 12.33
C ASP A 58 -5.38 2.77 12.21
N LYS A 59 -5.91 3.36 13.30
CA LYS A 59 -6.60 4.67 13.24
C LYS A 59 -6.18 5.69 14.30
N THR A 60 -5.51 5.27 15.37
CA THR A 60 -5.28 6.14 16.54
C THR A 60 -3.81 6.56 16.69
N ASN A 61 -2.93 6.25 15.72
CA ASN A 61 -1.48 6.48 15.79
C ASN A 61 -0.84 6.00 17.12
N ALA A 62 -1.49 5.05 17.79
CA ALA A 62 -1.06 4.48 19.05
C ALA A 62 -0.32 3.16 18.82
N PHE A 63 0.46 2.74 19.81
CA PHE A 63 1.03 1.41 19.85
C PHE A 63 0.14 0.46 20.66
N VAL A 64 0.09 -0.80 20.26
CA VAL A 64 -0.58 -1.87 20.97
C VAL A 64 0.45 -2.94 21.33
N LEU A 65 0.44 -3.36 22.60
CA LEU A 65 1.22 -4.48 23.09
C LEU A 65 0.30 -5.68 23.29
N ILE A 66 0.68 -6.82 22.74
CA ILE A 66 -0.01 -8.11 22.92
C ILE A 66 1.02 -9.22 23.14
N SER A 67 0.61 -10.35 23.71
CA SER A 67 1.51 -11.50 23.85
C SER A 67 1.83 -12.14 22.49
N SER A 68 2.97 -12.82 22.39
CA SER A 68 3.33 -13.60 21.19
C SER A 68 2.33 -14.71 20.88
N ASP A 69 1.71 -15.33 21.89
CA ASP A 69 0.67 -16.34 21.70
C ASP A 69 -0.59 -15.74 21.06
N GLU A 70 -1.07 -14.61 21.60
CA GLU A 70 -2.22 -13.90 21.07
C GLU A 70 -1.94 -13.40 19.65
N TYR A 71 -0.74 -12.86 19.41
CA TYR A 71 -0.30 -12.47 18.07
C TYR A 71 -0.37 -13.64 17.08
N SER A 72 0.14 -14.81 17.46
CA SER A 72 0.18 -15.99 16.59
C SER A 72 -1.22 -16.48 16.22
N ASN A 73 -2.15 -16.49 17.18
CA ASN A 73 -3.54 -16.85 16.93
C ASN A 73 -4.24 -15.82 16.04
N LEU A 74 -4.17 -14.53 16.39
CA LEU A 74 -4.85 -13.46 15.65
C LEU A 74 -4.29 -13.28 14.23
N SER A 75 -2.97 -13.45 14.05
CA SER A 75 -2.33 -13.38 12.73
C SER A 75 -2.80 -14.50 11.82
N LEU A 76 -2.85 -15.74 12.31
CA LEU A 76 -3.35 -16.88 11.55
C LEU A 76 -4.81 -16.68 11.13
N GLN A 77 -5.69 -16.29 12.08
CA GLN A 77 -7.09 -16.01 11.78
C GLN A 77 -7.24 -14.90 10.72
N SER A 78 -6.42 -13.85 10.83
CA SER A 78 -6.48 -12.71 9.91
C SER A 78 -5.93 -13.03 8.52
N ILE A 79 -4.95 -13.93 8.41
CA ILE A 79 -4.48 -14.46 7.12
C ILE A 79 -5.58 -15.31 6.50
N LEU A 80 -6.13 -16.29 7.23
CA LEU A 80 -7.11 -17.24 6.68
C LEU A 80 -8.45 -16.60 6.31
N LYS A 81 -8.75 -15.43 6.86
CA LYS A 81 -9.91 -14.63 6.47
C LYS A 81 -9.76 -14.02 5.07
N VAL A 82 -8.53 -13.71 4.67
CA VAL A 82 -8.23 -12.88 3.50
C VAL A 82 -7.62 -13.70 2.37
N PHE A 83 -6.82 -14.71 2.72
CA PHE A 83 -6.10 -15.54 1.77
C PHE A 83 -6.58 -16.98 1.86
N GLU A 84 -6.88 -17.55 0.70
CA GLU A 84 -7.09 -18.98 0.59
C GLU A 84 -5.77 -19.72 0.76
N ARG A 85 -5.82 -20.88 1.41
CA ARG A 85 -4.66 -21.77 1.48
C ARG A 85 -4.44 -22.39 0.11
N ASN A 86 -3.60 -21.75 -0.69
CA ASN A 86 -3.15 -22.33 -1.94
C ASN A 86 -1.96 -23.28 -1.69
N LYS A 87 -1.93 -24.43 -2.37
CA LYS A 87 -0.82 -25.40 -2.28
C LYS A 87 0.35 -25.01 -3.18
N THR A 88 0.45 -23.75 -3.56
CA THR A 88 1.50 -23.25 -4.45
C THR A 88 2.84 -23.39 -3.75
N ASP A 89 3.64 -24.32 -4.24
CA ASP A 89 4.97 -24.56 -3.69
C ASP A 89 5.98 -23.54 -4.25
N SER A 90 7.19 -23.56 -3.69
CA SER A 90 8.27 -22.67 -4.11
C SER A 90 8.69 -22.88 -5.59
N LYS A 91 8.47 -24.08 -6.15
CA LYS A 91 8.79 -24.38 -7.55
C LYS A 91 7.80 -23.70 -8.49
N GLN A 92 6.50 -23.73 -8.16
CA GLN A 92 5.46 -23.04 -8.91
C GLN A 92 5.65 -21.52 -8.86
N LEU A 93 5.97 -20.95 -7.69
CA LEU A 93 6.29 -19.52 -7.58
C LEU A 93 7.51 -19.13 -8.43
N ALA A 94 8.55 -19.98 -8.45
CA ALA A 94 9.72 -19.76 -9.30
C ALA A 94 9.37 -19.87 -10.79
N LEU A 95 8.43 -20.74 -11.17
CA LEU A 95 7.94 -20.84 -12.54
C LEU A 95 7.15 -19.59 -12.94
N MET A 96 6.26 -19.09 -12.09
CA MET A 96 5.55 -17.82 -12.32
C MET A 96 6.54 -16.69 -12.58
N LYS A 97 7.55 -16.54 -11.71
CA LYS A 97 8.61 -15.55 -11.92
C LYS A 97 9.32 -15.72 -13.27
N LYS A 98 9.62 -16.96 -13.70
CA LYS A 98 10.24 -17.23 -15.01
C LYS A 98 9.33 -16.83 -16.17
N GLU A 99 8.03 -17.13 -16.08
CA GLU A 99 7.05 -16.72 -17.10
C GLU A 99 6.94 -15.20 -17.17
N ALA A 100 6.91 -14.50 -16.03
CA ALA A 100 6.94 -13.04 -16.02
C ALA A 100 8.17 -12.46 -16.74
N VAL A 101 9.36 -13.06 -16.56
CA VAL A 101 10.58 -12.66 -17.28
C VAL A 101 10.42 -12.89 -18.78
N LYS A 102 9.96 -14.08 -19.20
CA LYS A 102 9.76 -14.40 -20.61
C LYS A 102 8.76 -13.46 -21.28
N THR A 103 7.66 -13.14 -20.61
CA THR A 103 6.68 -12.17 -21.10
C THR A 103 7.32 -10.81 -21.28
N CYS A 104 8.10 -10.32 -20.32
CA CYS A 104 8.83 -9.05 -20.48
C CYS A 104 9.81 -9.08 -21.66
N GLU A 105 10.56 -10.16 -21.84
CA GLU A 105 11.50 -10.32 -22.95
C GLU A 105 10.79 -10.31 -24.31
N ARG A 106 9.68 -11.06 -24.44
CA ARG A 106 8.85 -11.07 -25.66
C ARG A 106 8.27 -9.69 -25.99
N LEU A 107 7.93 -8.91 -24.98
CA LEU A 107 7.39 -7.55 -25.13
C LEU A 107 8.47 -6.48 -25.31
N GLY A 108 9.76 -6.85 -25.34
CA GLY A 108 10.88 -5.89 -25.47
C GLY A 108 11.20 -5.11 -24.18
N LEU A 109 10.55 -5.44 -23.06
CA LEU A 109 10.73 -4.82 -21.75
C LEU A 109 11.94 -5.41 -21.01
N THR A 110 13.10 -5.41 -21.67
CA THR A 110 14.33 -6.08 -21.22
C THR A 110 14.80 -5.62 -19.84
N TYR A 111 14.71 -4.31 -19.55
CA TYR A 111 15.07 -3.76 -18.23
C TYR A 111 14.15 -4.28 -17.12
N LEU A 112 12.84 -4.35 -17.37
CA LEU A 112 11.88 -4.89 -16.41
C LEU A 112 12.13 -6.38 -16.18
N GLY A 113 12.32 -7.14 -17.26
CA GLY A 113 12.66 -8.57 -17.19
C GLY A 113 13.92 -8.84 -16.38
N LYS A 114 14.97 -8.03 -16.56
CA LYS A 114 16.19 -8.09 -15.74
C LYS A 114 15.90 -7.84 -14.25
N ARG A 115 15.16 -6.79 -13.92
CA ARG A 115 14.81 -6.46 -12.52
C ARG A 115 13.97 -7.55 -11.85
N ILE A 116 13.00 -8.12 -12.59
CA ILE A 116 12.21 -9.28 -12.14
C ILE A 116 13.17 -10.43 -11.86
N LYS A 117 14.04 -10.80 -12.81
CA LYS A 117 15.02 -11.89 -12.65
C LYS A 117 15.90 -11.72 -11.41
N GLU A 118 16.38 -10.51 -11.14
CA GLU A 118 17.25 -10.15 -10.01
C GLU A 118 16.52 -10.05 -8.66
N SER A 119 15.18 -10.09 -8.62
CA SER A 119 14.44 -10.07 -7.36
C SER A 119 14.79 -11.28 -6.48
N LYS A 120 14.84 -11.09 -5.16
CA LYS A 120 15.29 -12.13 -4.23
C LYS A 120 14.14 -12.94 -3.64
N GLU A 121 13.00 -12.29 -3.45
CA GLU A 121 11.85 -12.87 -2.76
C GLU A 121 10.84 -13.39 -3.78
N LEU A 122 10.28 -14.58 -3.52
CA LEU A 122 9.23 -15.17 -4.35
C LEU A 122 7.83 -14.97 -3.75
N THR A 123 7.76 -14.70 -2.45
CA THR A 123 6.52 -14.61 -1.69
C THR A 123 6.36 -13.21 -1.11
N LEU A 124 5.12 -12.72 -1.12
CA LEU A 124 4.73 -11.55 -0.36
C LEU A 124 4.72 -11.86 1.15
N LYS A 125 4.98 -10.86 2.00
CA LYS A 125 5.07 -11.06 3.45
C LYS A 125 3.91 -10.34 4.16
N PRO A 126 2.99 -11.06 4.83
CA PRO A 126 1.94 -10.41 5.59
C PRO A 126 2.51 -9.78 6.87
N PHE A 127 1.99 -8.61 7.23
CA PHE A 127 2.14 -7.97 8.53
C PHE A 127 0.81 -7.34 8.95
N PHE A 128 0.73 -6.83 10.18
CA PHE A 128 -0.56 -6.49 10.78
C PHE A 128 -0.56 -5.13 11.47
N SER A 129 -1.68 -4.40 11.33
CA SER A 129 -2.04 -3.28 12.20
C SER A 129 -3.27 -3.62 13.04
N VAL A 130 -3.43 -2.96 14.19
CA VAL A 130 -4.50 -3.26 15.16
C VAL A 130 -5.68 -2.31 15.02
N LYS A 131 -6.88 -2.84 14.80
CA LYS A 131 -8.17 -2.14 14.78
C LYS A 131 -8.67 -1.94 16.21
N THR A 132 -8.17 -0.90 16.87
CA THR A 132 -8.56 -0.55 18.25
C THR A 132 -10.01 -0.10 18.43
N HIS A 133 -10.73 0.17 17.34
CA HIS A 133 -12.11 0.69 17.33
C HIS A 133 -13.18 -0.39 17.05
N LYS A 134 -12.79 -1.68 16.97
CA LYS A 134 -13.72 -2.80 16.74
C LYS A 134 -13.51 -3.83 17.84
N GLN A 135 -14.60 -4.34 18.42
CA GLN A 135 -14.55 -5.54 19.26
C GLN A 135 -14.40 -6.78 18.35
N GLY A 136 -13.50 -7.71 18.67
CA GLY A 136 -13.21 -8.89 17.84
C GLY A 136 -12.00 -8.71 16.91
N ASN A 137 -12.01 -9.30 15.69
CA ASN A 137 -10.90 -9.37 14.72
C ASN A 137 -9.98 -8.13 14.70
N LEU A 138 -8.93 -8.20 15.52
CA LEU A 138 -8.11 -7.06 15.85
C LEU A 138 -7.17 -6.68 14.72
N PHE A 139 -6.81 -7.59 13.80
CA PHE A 139 -5.82 -7.23 12.78
C PHE A 139 -6.43 -6.77 11.45
N ARG A 140 -5.79 -5.79 10.84
CA ARG A 140 -5.79 -5.58 9.39
C ARG A 140 -4.57 -6.32 8.85
N THR A 141 -4.79 -7.30 7.99
CA THR A 141 -3.73 -7.92 7.22
C THR A 141 -3.25 -6.94 6.15
N ILE A 142 -1.96 -6.67 6.12
CA ILE A 142 -1.27 -5.82 5.15
C ILE A 142 -0.17 -6.68 4.53
N VAL A 143 0.15 -6.45 3.26
CA VAL A 143 1.11 -7.25 2.53
C VAL A 143 2.29 -6.40 2.10
N GLU A 144 3.50 -6.84 2.44
CA GLU A 144 4.75 -6.25 1.96
C GLU A 144 5.25 -6.99 0.71
N ASP A 145 5.57 -6.23 -0.33
CA ASP A 145 6.12 -6.71 -1.61
C ASP A 145 7.63 -6.46 -1.75
N LYS A 146 8.28 -5.98 -0.69
CA LYS A 146 9.67 -5.53 -0.76
C LYS A 146 10.59 -6.67 -1.19
N GLY A 147 11.31 -6.44 -2.28
CA GLY A 147 12.28 -7.39 -2.84
C GLY A 147 11.65 -8.51 -3.68
N THR A 148 10.33 -8.51 -3.87
CA THR A 148 9.65 -9.48 -4.73
C THR A 148 9.69 -9.09 -6.19
N TRP A 149 9.42 -10.04 -7.08
CA TRP A 149 9.27 -9.76 -8.50
C TRP A 149 7.98 -8.97 -8.79
N GLN A 150 6.90 -9.21 -8.02
CA GLN A 150 5.64 -8.49 -8.14
C GLN A 150 5.86 -6.98 -7.97
N ARG A 151 6.72 -6.55 -7.03
CA ARG A 151 7.06 -5.12 -6.85
C ARG A 151 7.66 -4.48 -8.10
N CYS A 152 8.45 -5.22 -8.86
CA CYS A 152 9.04 -4.71 -10.10
C CYS A 152 7.96 -4.52 -11.16
N LEU A 153 7.07 -5.51 -11.29
CA LEU A 153 5.96 -5.48 -12.24
C LEU A 153 4.93 -4.41 -11.87
N THR A 154 4.52 -4.31 -10.60
CA THR A 154 3.58 -3.29 -10.12
C THR A 154 4.13 -1.89 -10.30
N GLY A 155 5.41 -1.66 -10.05
CA GLY A 155 6.02 -0.36 -10.29
C GLY A 155 5.92 0.08 -11.76
N PHE A 156 6.10 -0.86 -12.70
CA PHE A 156 5.88 -0.60 -14.12
C PHE A 156 4.41 -0.36 -14.45
N LEU A 157 3.51 -1.26 -14.03
CA LEU A 157 2.07 -1.15 -14.27
C LEU A 157 1.52 0.17 -13.70
N GLN A 158 1.88 0.51 -12.46
CA GLN A 158 1.45 1.74 -11.80
C GLN A 158 1.93 2.98 -12.54
N ALA A 159 3.18 3.00 -13.03
CA ALA A 159 3.70 4.14 -13.78
C ALA A 159 2.89 4.40 -15.06
N CYS A 160 2.52 3.34 -15.78
CA CYS A 160 1.64 3.38 -16.95
C CYS A 160 0.19 3.76 -16.61
N LEU A 161 -0.40 3.13 -15.58
CA LEU A 161 -1.78 3.41 -15.17
C LEU A 161 -1.94 4.83 -14.66
N SER A 162 -0.92 5.40 -14.03
CA SER A 162 -0.95 6.76 -13.50
C SER A 162 -1.02 7.84 -14.58
N SER A 163 -0.71 7.52 -15.84
CA SER A 163 -0.89 8.47 -16.95
C SER A 163 -2.30 8.46 -17.52
N LEU A 164 -3.12 7.45 -17.20
CA LEU A 164 -4.47 7.34 -17.74
C LEU A 164 -5.40 8.35 -17.06
N PRO A 165 -6.27 9.02 -17.82
CA PRO A 165 -7.24 9.95 -17.27
C PRO A 165 -8.35 9.15 -16.58
N VAL A 166 -8.36 9.17 -15.25
CA VAL A 166 -9.47 8.63 -14.47
C VAL A 166 -10.33 9.80 -14.02
N SER A 167 -11.45 9.99 -14.71
CA SER A 167 -12.50 10.92 -14.26
C SER A 167 -13.47 10.18 -13.36
N ASP A 168 -13.25 10.26 -12.05
CA ASP A 168 -14.19 9.77 -11.05
C ASP A 168 -15.01 10.97 -10.51
N PRO A 169 -16.25 11.17 -10.98
CA PRO A 169 -17.10 12.27 -10.54
C PRO A 169 -17.56 12.11 -9.08
N PHE A 170 -17.37 10.94 -8.48
CA PHE A 170 -17.72 10.65 -7.09
C PHE A 170 -16.50 10.70 -6.17
N LYS A 171 -15.30 11.02 -6.69
CA LYS A 171 -14.10 11.13 -5.90
C LYS A 171 -14.20 12.31 -4.94
N VAL A 172 -14.35 11.99 -3.66
CA VAL A 172 -14.33 12.97 -2.58
C VAL A 172 -12.89 13.10 -2.04
N PRO A 173 -12.31 14.31 -1.94
CA PRO A 173 -10.94 14.49 -1.48
C PRO A 173 -10.76 14.17 0.02
N ASN A 174 -11.79 14.42 0.84
CA ASN A 174 -11.80 14.08 2.26
C ASN A 174 -13.23 14.07 2.83
N ALA A 175 -13.40 13.50 4.03
CA ALA A 175 -14.70 13.41 4.69
C ALA A 175 -15.33 14.77 5.04
N LEU A 176 -14.53 15.84 5.24
CA LEU A 176 -15.06 17.16 5.57
C LEU A 176 -15.90 17.73 4.43
N LYS A 177 -15.51 17.50 3.17
CA LYS A 177 -16.31 17.94 2.01
C LYS A 177 -17.69 17.29 1.95
N VAL A 178 -17.81 16.03 2.36
CA VAL A 178 -19.13 15.38 2.48
C VAL A 178 -19.93 15.98 3.61
N ILE A 179 -19.30 16.24 4.76
CA ILE A 179 -19.96 16.85 5.92
C ILE A 179 -20.47 18.26 5.57
N GLU A 180 -19.65 19.08 4.90
CA GLU A 180 -20.04 20.40 4.39
C GLU A 180 -21.24 20.28 3.44
N TYR A 181 -21.14 19.42 2.42
CA TYR A 181 -22.22 19.21 1.46
C TYR A 181 -23.54 18.79 2.12
N ILE A 182 -23.51 17.87 3.08
CA ILE A 182 -24.71 17.41 3.79
C ILE A 182 -25.30 18.51 4.68
N LYS A 183 -24.47 19.33 5.33
CA LYS A 183 -24.94 20.44 6.19
C LYS A 183 -25.66 21.52 5.39
N ASP A 184 -25.20 21.80 4.18
CA ASP A 184 -25.75 22.83 3.30
C ASP A 184 -26.91 22.32 2.42
N SER A 185 -27.17 21.01 2.45
CA SER A 185 -28.25 20.39 1.68
C SER A 185 -29.57 20.33 2.47
N PRO A 186 -30.73 20.36 1.79
CA PRO A 186 -32.01 20.05 2.41
C PRO A 186 -31.97 18.66 3.08
N PRO A 187 -32.85 18.41 4.07
CA PRO A 187 -32.96 17.09 4.69
C PRO A 187 -33.19 16.01 3.63
N VAL A 188 -32.27 15.04 3.57
CA VAL A 188 -32.32 13.90 2.65
C VAL A 188 -32.27 12.60 3.44
N ASN A 189 -32.94 11.57 2.92
CA ASN A 189 -32.74 10.21 3.40
C ASN A 189 -31.41 9.68 2.86
N CYS A 190 -30.54 9.23 3.75
CA CYS A 190 -29.23 8.71 3.39
C CYS A 190 -29.18 7.18 3.55
N PHE A 191 -28.45 6.52 2.66
CA PHE A 191 -27.99 5.15 2.85
C PHE A 191 -26.49 5.09 2.60
N SER A 192 -25.83 4.08 3.16
CA SER A 192 -24.39 3.88 3.01
C SER A 192 -24.12 2.52 2.38
N ILE A 193 -23.24 2.48 1.39
CA ILE A 193 -22.77 1.27 0.75
C ILE A 193 -21.27 1.14 1.06
N ASP A 194 -20.86 -0.04 1.53
CA ASP A 194 -19.47 -0.39 1.78
C ASP A 194 -19.10 -1.62 0.95
N VAL A 195 -17.99 -1.54 0.21
CA VAL A 195 -17.48 -2.67 -0.57
C VAL A 195 -16.57 -3.49 0.33
N LYS A 196 -16.97 -4.73 0.62
CA LYS A 196 -16.15 -5.66 1.40
C LYS A 196 -14.98 -6.14 0.56
N ASP A 197 -13.81 -6.17 1.19
CA ASP A 197 -12.61 -6.83 0.66
C ASP A 197 -12.22 -6.36 -0.76
N LEU A 198 -12.40 -5.05 -1.03
CA LEU A 198 -12.20 -4.41 -2.33
C LEU A 198 -10.92 -4.85 -3.06
N TYR A 199 -9.80 -4.96 -2.34
CA TYR A 199 -8.50 -5.30 -2.94
C TYR A 199 -8.29 -6.80 -3.15
N TYR A 200 -9.11 -7.66 -2.54
CA TYR A 200 -8.98 -9.12 -2.65
C TYR A 200 -9.97 -9.71 -3.66
N ASN A 201 -11.03 -8.98 -4.00
CA ASN A 201 -12.09 -9.42 -4.91
C ASN A 201 -12.23 -8.48 -6.11
N ILE A 202 -11.11 -8.06 -6.70
CA ILE A 202 -11.13 -7.19 -7.88
C ILE A 202 -11.67 -8.01 -9.07
N PRO A 203 -12.74 -7.53 -9.76
CA PRO A 203 -13.31 -8.22 -10.91
C PRO A 203 -12.33 -8.10 -12.09
N ARG A 204 -11.53 -9.16 -12.29
CA ARG A 204 -10.37 -9.16 -13.20
C ARG A 204 -10.72 -8.74 -14.62
N LYS A 205 -11.73 -9.37 -15.22
CA LYS A 205 -12.14 -9.11 -16.61
C LYS A 205 -12.60 -7.67 -16.78
N GLU A 206 -13.48 -7.22 -15.89
CA GLU A 206 -14.03 -5.87 -15.88
C GLU A 206 -12.94 -4.83 -15.64
N THR A 207 -11.95 -5.14 -14.81
CA THR A 207 -10.80 -4.27 -14.57
C THR A 207 -9.92 -4.12 -15.81
N VAL A 208 -9.64 -5.21 -16.52
CA VAL A 208 -8.85 -5.17 -17.77
C VAL A 208 -9.60 -4.38 -18.84
N THR A 209 -10.91 -4.61 -19.00
CA THR A 209 -11.76 -3.85 -19.94
C THR A 209 -11.78 -2.35 -19.59
N ALA A 210 -11.97 -2.00 -18.32
CA ALA A 210 -11.97 -0.60 -17.90
C ALA A 210 -10.63 0.12 -18.16
N VAL A 211 -9.51 -0.62 -18.06
CA VAL A 211 -8.19 -0.08 -18.40
C VAL A 211 -8.03 0.08 -19.91
N GLU A 212 -8.53 -0.85 -20.71
CA GLU A 212 -8.56 -0.74 -22.17
C GLU A 212 -9.36 0.48 -22.63
N ASP A 213 -10.57 0.68 -22.12
CA ASP A 213 -11.41 1.86 -22.41
C ASP A 213 -10.68 3.17 -22.03
N ALA A 214 -9.98 3.18 -20.89
CA ALA A 214 -9.21 4.35 -20.46
C ALA A 214 -8.00 4.63 -21.35
N ILE A 215 -7.35 3.60 -21.90
CA ILE A 215 -6.27 3.73 -22.89
C ILE A 215 -6.81 4.31 -24.19
N ASP A 216 -7.98 3.86 -24.65
CA ASP A 216 -8.62 4.38 -25.86
C ASP A 216 -8.94 5.88 -25.74
N LEU A 217 -9.47 6.30 -24.58
CA LEU A 217 -9.71 7.72 -24.26
C LEU A 217 -8.42 8.54 -24.18
N PHE A 218 -7.34 7.99 -23.63
CA PHE A 218 -6.05 8.66 -23.53
C PHE A 218 -5.36 8.79 -24.91
N GLY A 219 -5.58 7.80 -25.77
CA GLY A 219 -4.98 7.65 -27.09
C GLY A 219 -3.93 6.54 -27.12
N VAL A 220 -4.23 5.48 -27.88
CA VAL A 220 -3.41 4.26 -28.01
C VAL A 220 -1.93 4.56 -28.30
N SER A 221 -1.63 5.38 -29.31
CA SER A 221 -0.23 5.70 -29.67
C SER A 221 0.52 6.38 -28.52
N LYS A 222 -0.12 7.32 -27.82
CA LYS A 222 0.49 8.02 -26.68
C LYS A 222 0.78 7.05 -25.53
N PHE A 223 -0.16 6.14 -25.27
CA PHE A 223 0.03 5.13 -24.24
C PHE A 223 1.18 4.18 -24.57
N GLN A 224 1.24 3.66 -25.80
CA GLN A 224 2.32 2.79 -26.24
C GLN A 224 3.68 3.48 -26.21
N ASP A 225 3.74 4.75 -26.63
CA ASP A 225 4.95 5.57 -26.55
C ASP A 225 5.42 5.75 -25.11
N LEU A 226 4.51 5.84 -24.14
CA LEU A 226 4.84 5.94 -22.72
C LEU A 226 5.29 4.60 -22.14
N CYS A 227 4.52 3.55 -22.36
CA CYS A 227 4.74 2.22 -21.76
C CYS A 227 5.79 1.38 -22.48
N LYS A 228 6.24 1.82 -23.66
CA LYS A 228 7.25 1.13 -24.50
C LYS A 228 6.88 -0.32 -24.81
N CYS A 229 5.58 -0.62 -24.91
CA CYS A 229 5.04 -1.91 -25.32
C CYS A 229 3.67 -1.71 -26.00
N SER A 230 3.15 -2.77 -26.61
CA SER A 230 1.80 -2.73 -27.19
C SER A 230 0.72 -2.71 -26.11
N VAL A 231 -0.47 -2.18 -26.45
CA VAL A 231 -1.64 -2.23 -25.54
C VAL A 231 -1.95 -3.67 -25.14
N ALA A 232 -2.01 -4.58 -26.12
CA ALA A 232 -2.21 -6.01 -25.85
C ALA A 232 -1.15 -6.59 -24.90
N GLY A 233 0.13 -6.22 -25.06
CA GLY A 233 1.20 -6.66 -24.17
C GLY A 233 1.09 -6.07 -22.76
N PHE A 234 0.67 -4.82 -22.65
CA PHE A 234 0.40 -4.18 -21.36
C PHE A 234 -0.77 -4.86 -20.63
N LEU A 235 -1.89 -5.08 -21.33
CA LEU A 235 -3.06 -5.75 -20.77
C LEU A 235 -2.75 -7.21 -20.39
N GLU A 236 -1.91 -7.91 -21.17
CA GLU A 236 -1.41 -9.23 -20.81
C GLU A 236 -0.62 -9.22 -19.49
N LEU A 237 0.26 -8.24 -19.29
CA LEU A 237 1.02 -8.10 -18.04
C LEU A 237 0.14 -7.73 -16.84
N LEU A 238 -0.86 -6.87 -17.06
CA LEU A 238 -1.85 -6.52 -16.04
C LEU A 238 -2.68 -7.74 -15.64
N ASP A 239 -3.17 -8.47 -16.63
CA ASP A 239 -3.95 -9.68 -16.45
C ASP A 239 -3.14 -10.78 -15.76
N TYR A 240 -1.85 -10.88 -16.06
CA TYR A 240 -0.91 -11.77 -15.38
C TYR A 240 -0.66 -11.36 -13.92
N TYR A 241 -0.58 -10.06 -13.62
CA TYR A 241 -0.38 -9.56 -12.27
C TYR A 241 -1.60 -9.76 -11.36
N LEU A 242 -2.80 -9.71 -11.92
CA LEU A 242 -4.06 -9.91 -11.18
C LEU A 242 -4.37 -11.39 -10.89
N HIS A 243 -3.52 -12.32 -11.35
CA HIS A 243 -3.62 -13.76 -11.10
C HIS A 243 -2.75 -14.19 -9.90
#